data_AF-A0A0F9BKD3-F1
#
_entry.id   AF-A0A0F9BKD3-F1
#
_cell.length_a   1.000
_cell.length_b   1.000
_cell.length_c   1.000
_cell.angle_alpha   90.00
_cell.angle_beta   90.00
_cell.angle_gamma   90.00
#
_symmetry.space_group_name_H-M   'P 1'
#
loop_
_entity.id
_entity.type
_entity.pdbx_description
1 polymer ?
#
loop_
_entity_poly.entity_id
_entity_poly.type
_entity_poly.pdbx_seq_one_letter_code
_entity_poly.pdbx_strand_id
1 'polypeptide(L)' 'MTDENAKKKYAHLKGLISGKLKTGNPVRDELIVSDAERHLADLLKKRPKIVFEEVKEEPVEEVKPKSKGKN' A
#
# COMPACT_ATOMS: atom_id res chain seq x y z
N MET A 1 -15.48 -12.52 0.60
CA MET A 1 -14.14 -12.02 0.98
C MET A 1 -13.96 -12.18 2.47
N THR A 2 -13.05 -13.04 2.92
CA THR A 2 -12.77 -13.33 4.35
C THR A 2 -12.04 -12.18 5.05
N ASP A 3 -11.91 -12.23 6.38
CA ASP A 3 -11.23 -11.20 7.18
C ASP A 3 -9.74 -11.13 6.86
N GLU A 4 -9.11 -12.28 6.62
CA GLU A 4 -7.71 -12.35 6.20
C GLU A 4 -7.48 -11.65 4.85
N ASN A 5 -8.41 -11.80 3.91
CA ASN A 5 -8.36 -11.09 2.63
C ASN A 5 -8.54 -9.58 2.80
N ALA A 6 -9.33 -9.13 3.80
CA ALA A 6 -9.48 -7.71 4.08
C ALA A 6 -8.22 -7.11 4.68
N LYS A 7 -7.53 -7.83 5.55
CA LYS A 7 -6.22 -7.41 6.07
C LYS A 7 -5.19 -7.30 4.95
N LYS A 8 -5.14 -8.26 4.02
CA LYS A 8 -4.26 -8.19 2.84
C LYS A 8 -4.57 -6.99 1.94
N LYS A 9 -5.86 -6.73 1.65
CA LYS A 9 -6.25 -5.54 0.87
C LYS A 9 -5.93 -4.24 1.61
N TYR A 10 -6.15 -4.19 2.91
CA TYR A 10 -5.80 -3.03 3.73
C TYR A 10 -4.31 -2.70 3.63
N ALA A 11 -3.43 -3.70 3.82
CA ALA A 11 -1.99 -3.52 3.71
C ALA A 11 -1.57 -3.07 2.30
N HIS A 12 -2.19 -3.64 1.27
CA HIS A 12 -1.92 -3.24 -0.12
C HIS A 12 -2.31 -1.78 -0.39
N LEU A 13 -3.53 -1.37 -0.01
CA LEU A 13 -4.02 0.00 -0.20
C LEU A 13 -3.17 1.01 0.58
N LYS A 14 -2.79 0.70 1.82
CA LYS A 14 -1.86 1.53 2.60
C LYS A 14 -0.50 1.68 1.92
N GLY A 15 0.02 0.62 1.31
CA GLY A 15 1.27 0.68 0.56
C GLY A 15 1.19 1.56 -0.69
N LEU A 16 0.04 1.57 -1.39
CA LEU A 16 -0.17 2.48 -2.53
C LEU A 16 -0.20 3.94 -2.08
N ILE A 17 -0.92 4.23 -0.99
CA ILE A 17 -1.00 5.58 -0.41
C ILE A 17 0.37 6.08 0.06
N SER A 18 1.18 5.22 0.68
CA SER A 18 2.53 5.57 1.12
C SER A 18 3.54 5.71 -0.03
N GLY A 19 3.10 5.63 -1.29
CA GLY A 19 3.94 5.82 -2.47
C GLY A 19 4.94 4.69 -2.72
N LYS A 20 4.69 3.47 -2.22
CA LYS A 20 5.55 2.29 -2.54
C LYS A 20 5.51 1.93 -4.02
N LEU A 21 4.49 2.38 -4.74
CA LEU A 21 4.33 2.15 -6.17
C LEU A 21 4.34 3.49 -6.90
N LYS A 22 5.50 3.89 -7.44
CA LYS A 22 5.64 5.06 -8.31
C LYS A 22 5.72 4.59 -9.75
N THR A 23 4.86 5.15 -10.59
CA THR A 23 4.82 4.84 -12.03
C THR A 23 5.70 5.80 -12.84
N GLY A 24 6.21 6.86 -12.22
CA GLY A 24 6.99 7.91 -12.87
C GLY A 24 6.14 8.96 -13.58
N ASN A 25 4.81 8.85 -13.49
CA ASN A 25 3.88 9.87 -13.96
C ASN A 25 3.14 10.45 -12.74
N PRO A 26 3.34 11.75 -12.42
CA PRO A 26 2.80 12.34 -11.20
C PRO A 26 1.26 12.33 -11.16
N VAL A 27 0.60 12.61 -12.29
CA VAL A 27 -0.87 12.59 -12.37
C VAL A 27 -1.40 11.18 -12.14
N ARG A 28 -0.73 10.17 -12.71
CA ARG A 28 -1.12 8.77 -12.51
C ARG A 28 -0.91 8.33 -11.06
N ASP A 29 0.19 8.73 -10.45
CA ASP A 29 0.50 8.40 -9.06
C ASP A 29 -0.52 9.06 -8.11
N GLU A 30 -0.91 10.31 -8.34
CA GLU A 30 -1.99 10.98 -7.60
C GLU A 30 -3.34 10.28 -7.76
N LEU A 31 -3.69 9.85 -8.97
CA LEU A 31 -4.92 9.09 -9.21
C LEU A 31 -4.92 7.74 -8.48
N ILE A 32 -3.78 7.04 -8.46
CA ILE A 32 -3.63 5.77 -7.72
C ILE A 32 -3.82 6.00 -6.22
N VAL A 33 -3.21 7.04 -5.66
CA VAL A 33 -3.36 7.38 -4.23
C VAL A 33 -4.82 7.71 -3.92
N SER A 34 -5.45 8.60 -4.69
CA SER A 34 -6.84 9.01 -4.47
C SER A 34 -7.83 7.85 -4.57
N ASP A 35 -7.60 6.91 -5.49
CA ASP A 35 -8.42 5.71 -5.62
C ASP A 35 -8.20 4.75 -4.43
N ALA A 36 -6.95 4.57 -4.01
CA ALA A 36 -6.59 3.73 -2.88
C ALA A 36 -7.20 4.24 -1.56
N GLU A 37 -7.21 5.57 -1.34
CA GLU A 37 -7.84 6.20 -0.18
C GLU A 37 -9.34 5.95 -0.14
N ARG A 38 -10.03 6.10 -1.27
CA ARG A 38 -11.47 5.84 -1.39
C ARG A 38 -11.79 4.38 -1.07
N HIS A 39 -11.05 3.45 -1.66
CA HIS A 39 -11.23 2.03 -1.40
C HIS A 39 -10.91 1.64 0.05
N LEU A 40 -9.92 2.29 0.68
CA LEU A 40 -9.58 2.08 2.07
C LEU A 40 -10.70 2.55 3.00
N ALA A 41 -11.26 3.73 2.76
CA ALA A 41 -12.39 4.26 3.51
C ALA A 41 -13.62 3.34 3.42
N ASP A 42 -13.94 2.85 2.21
CA ASP A 42 -15.02 1.90 1.98
C ASP A 42 -14.80 0.57 2.71
N LEU A 43 -13.56 0.08 2.72
CA LEU A 43 -13.20 -1.16 3.42
C LEU A 43 -13.41 -1.03 4.93
N LEU A 44 -12.98 0.08 5.51
CA LEU A 44 -13.14 0.39 6.93
C LEU A 44 -14.62 0.56 7.30
N LYS A 45 -15.38 1.31 6.47
CA LYS A 45 -16.82 1.53 6.68
C LYS A 45 -17.62 0.23 6.66
N LYS A 46 -17.31 -0.68 5.72
CA LYS A 46 -17.99 -1.99 5.61
C LYS A 46 -17.60 -2.95 6.73
N ARG A 47 -16.49 -2.72 7.42
CA ARG A 47 -15.92 -3.67 8.38
C ARG A 47 -15.44 -3.01 9.68
N PRO A 48 -16.35 -2.39 10.44
CA PRO A 48 -15.99 -1.67 11.67
C PRO A 48 -15.46 -2.57 12.79
N LYS A 49 -15.67 -3.89 12.72
CA LYS A 49 -15.25 -4.87 13.74
C LYS A 49 -13.87 -5.47 13.50
N ILE A 50 -13.27 -5.24 12.33
CA ILE A 50 -11.93 -5.77 12.03
C ILE A 50 -10.90 -4.79 12.56
N VAL A 51 -10.03 -5.28 13.43
CA VAL A 51 -8.80 -4.57 13.79
C VAL A 51 -7.84 -4.74 12.62
N PHE A 52 -7.70 -3.67 11.84
CA PHE A 52 -6.64 -3.53 10.86
C PHE A 52 -5.43 -2.99 11.62
N GLU A 53 -4.38 -3.80 11.75
CA GLU A 53 -3.12 -3.30 12.30
C GLU A 53 -2.65 -2.17 11.41
N GLU A 54 -2.45 -0.98 11.99
CA GLU A 54 -1.68 0.06 11.35
C GLU A 54 -0.31 -0.55 11.08
N VAL A 55 -0.04 -0.79 9.79
CA VAL A 55 1.29 -1.15 9.34
C VAL A 55 2.14 0.05 9.75
N LYS A 56 2.83 -0.07 10.88
CA LYS A 56 3.86 0.89 11.27
C LYS A 56 4.70 1.06 10.02
N GLU A 57 4.79 2.29 9.55
CA GLU A 57 5.72 2.66 8.49
C GLU A 57 7.11 2.37 9.03
N GLU A 58 7.56 1.12 8.91
CA GLU A 58 8.97 0.84 9.01
C GLU A 58 9.60 1.63 7.87
N PRO A 59 10.53 2.54 8.16
CA PRO A 59 11.23 3.28 7.13
C PRO A 59 11.82 2.22 6.21
N VAL A 60 11.41 2.25 4.95
CA VAL A 60 11.92 1.34 3.93
C VAL A 60 13.41 1.61 3.86
N GLU A 61 14.22 0.80 4.55
CA GLU A 61 15.64 0.71 4.31
C GLU A 61 15.77 0.45 2.81
N GLU A 62 16.32 1.43 2.09
CA GLU A 62 16.65 1.31 0.68
C GLU A 62 17.43 0.01 0.50
N VAL A 63 16.78 -1.00 -0.08
CA VAL A 63 17.48 -2.21 -0.49
C VAL A 63 18.43 -1.76 -1.60
N LYS A 64 19.69 -1.52 -1.23
CA LYS A 64 20.79 -1.28 -2.15
C LYS A 64 20.70 -2.29 -3.29
N PRO A 65 20.76 -1.86 -4.56
CA PRO A 65 20.73 -2.79 -5.67
C PRO A 65 21.93 -3.73 -5.55
N LYS A 66 21.69 -5.04 -5.53
CA LYS A 66 22.76 -6.03 -5.71
C LYS A 66 23.31 -5.84 -7.12
N SER A 67 24.44 -5.12 -7.20
CA SER A 67 25.27 -5.07 -8.39
C SER A 67 25.64 -6.50 -8.79
N LYS A 68 25.08 -6.97 -9.91
CA LYS A 68 25.64 -8.13 -10.61
C LYS A 68 26.91 -7.64 -11.30
N GLY A 69 28.03 -7.76 -10.61
CA GLY A 69 29.34 -7.74 -11.26
C GLY A 69 29.44 -8.94 -12.19
N LYS A 70 29.23 -8.72 -13.49
CA LYS A 70 29.88 -9.51 -14.53
C LYS A 70 31.23 -8.86 -14.76
N ASN A 71 32.29 -9.55 -14.36
CA ASN A 71 33.52 -9.78 -15.12
C ASN A 71 34.49 -10.61 -14.28
#